data_AF-A0A5Q8CPF6-F1
#
_entry.id   AF-A0A5Q8CPF6-F1
#
_cell.length_a   1.000
_cell.length_b   1.000
_cell.length_c   1.000
_cell.angle_alpha   90.00
_cell.angle_beta   90.00
_cell.angle_gamma   90.00
#
_symmetry.space_group_name_H-M   'P 1'
#
loop_
_entity.id
_entity.type
_entity.pdbx_description
1 polymer ?
#
loop_
_entity_poly.entity_id
_entity_poly.type
_entity_poly.pdbx_seq_one_letter_code
_entity_poly.pdbx_strand_id
1 'polypeptide(L)'
;MSALGRTRHWLSGAAALALLLGPPTRSSAIEPVDVELVLAVDVSLSMSPAELEIQRRGYAAALTDDNVLKAIADGVHGKIAVTYVEWAGTRWQRVVVPWTAIANRADAERIVAQMNARPPDSARRTSISGALAFGSDLFAESGFQGTKRVIDVSGDGPNNQGAPVDITRDEVVRQGITINGLPLMTRGGYGGAFDVANLDRYYSDCVIGGAGAFMIPVNDWTQFPEAIRRKLVLELAGPASRQ
;
A
#
# COMPACT_ATOMS: atom_id res chain seq x y z
N MET A 1 -49.00 71.04 -35.23
CA MET A 1 -47.61 70.96 -35.72
C MET A 1 -46.70 71.18 -34.52
N SER A 2 -46.28 70.11 -33.86
CA SER A 2 -45.46 70.18 -32.64
C SER A 2 -43.98 70.28 -32.98
N ALA A 3 -43.31 71.23 -32.34
CA ALA A 3 -41.86 71.33 -32.23
C ALA A 3 -41.49 71.51 -30.75
N LEU A 4 -40.20 71.34 -30.44
CA LEU A 4 -39.51 71.34 -29.13
C LEU A 4 -39.37 69.92 -28.56
N GLY A 5 -38.20 69.40 -28.19
CA GLY A 5 -36.84 69.93 -28.08
C GLY A 5 -36.03 68.90 -27.27
N ARG A 6 -34.79 68.63 -27.67
CA ARG A 6 -33.90 67.59 -27.10
C ARG A 6 -33.41 67.93 -25.68
N THR A 7 -33.26 66.91 -24.84
CA THR A 7 -32.20 66.87 -23.80
C THR A 7 -31.67 65.43 -23.64
N ARG A 8 -30.36 65.27 -23.86
CA ARG A 8 -29.57 64.08 -23.53
C ARG A 8 -29.15 64.19 -22.06
N HIS A 9 -29.38 63.16 -21.26
CA HIS A 9 -28.65 62.96 -20.02
C HIS A 9 -27.98 61.59 -20.04
N TRP A 10 -26.66 61.64 -19.93
CA TRP A 10 -25.76 60.54 -19.70
C TRP A 10 -25.99 60.03 -18.27
N LEU A 11 -26.19 58.73 -18.10
CA LEU A 11 -26.04 58.09 -16.79
C LEU A 11 -24.79 57.22 -16.83
N SER A 12 -23.78 57.76 -16.15
CA SER A 12 -22.47 57.18 -15.89
C SER A 12 -22.58 55.96 -14.99
N GLY A 13 -21.57 55.10 -15.10
CA GLY A 13 -21.57 53.74 -14.57
C GLY A 13 -21.42 53.59 -13.06
N ALA A 14 -21.71 52.37 -12.62
CA ALA A 14 -21.17 51.74 -11.43
C ALA A 14 -21.17 50.23 -11.66
N ALA A 15 -20.10 49.71 -12.28
CA ALA A 15 -19.85 48.27 -12.30
C ALA A 15 -19.25 47.88 -10.94
N ALA A 16 -20.09 47.34 -10.05
CA ALA A 16 -19.62 46.78 -8.79
C ALA A 16 -18.88 45.47 -9.06
N LEU A 17 -17.56 45.51 -8.97
CA LEU A 17 -16.70 44.32 -9.02
C LEU A 17 -16.82 43.57 -7.69
N ALA A 18 -17.77 42.63 -7.61
CA ALA A 18 -17.87 41.71 -6.49
C ALA A 18 -16.67 40.74 -6.54
N LEU A 19 -15.67 40.95 -5.70
CA LEU A 19 -14.63 39.96 -5.45
C LEU A 19 -15.30 38.73 -4.82
N LEU A 20 -15.41 37.66 -5.61
CA LEU A 20 -15.71 36.31 -5.16
C LEU A 20 -14.57 35.84 -4.25
N LEU A 21 -14.71 36.06 -2.93
CA LEU A 21 -13.95 35.31 -1.94
C LEU A 21 -14.42 33.85 -1.96
N GLY A 22 -13.85 33.07 -2.89
CA GLY A 22 -13.97 31.62 -2.85
C GLY A 22 -13.39 31.09 -1.53
N PRO A 23 -13.94 30.00 -0.98
CA PRO A 23 -13.37 29.37 0.21
C PRO A 23 -11.90 29.01 -0.07
N PRO A 24 -10.99 29.16 0.92
CA PRO A 24 -9.61 28.74 0.73
C PRO A 24 -9.61 27.26 0.36
N THR A 25 -9.07 26.94 -0.81
CA THR A 25 -8.71 25.57 -1.15
C THR A 25 -7.72 25.13 -0.08
N ARG A 26 -8.13 24.25 0.83
CA ARG A 26 -7.19 23.55 1.70
C ARG A 26 -6.31 22.73 0.77
N SER A 27 -5.14 23.27 0.42
CA SER A 27 -4.04 22.44 -0.05
C SER A 27 -3.81 21.43 1.05
N SER A 28 -4.17 20.16 0.81
CA SER A 28 -3.74 19.08 1.67
C SER A 28 -2.22 19.12 1.66
N ALA A 29 -1.61 19.62 2.72
CA ALA A 29 -0.16 19.58 2.84
C ALA A 29 0.24 18.10 2.81
N ILE A 30 1.17 17.76 1.93
CA ILE A 30 1.70 16.40 1.86
C ILE A 30 2.40 16.12 3.20
N GLU A 31 1.99 15.08 3.92
CA GLU A 31 2.53 14.78 5.25
C GLU A 31 3.81 13.93 5.14
N PRO A 32 4.96 14.40 5.69
CA PRO A 32 6.20 13.63 5.62
C PRO A 32 6.15 12.42 6.57
N VAL A 33 6.59 11.27 6.08
CA VAL A 33 6.67 10.01 6.83
C VAL A 33 8.00 9.31 6.55
N ASP A 34 8.41 8.40 7.44
CA ASP A 34 9.64 7.64 7.24
C ASP A 34 9.50 6.67 6.06
N VAL A 35 8.36 5.95 6.01
CA VAL A 35 8.06 4.96 4.97
C VAL A 35 6.62 5.09 4.51
N GLU A 36 6.40 5.06 3.19
CA GLU A 36 5.11 4.74 2.58
C GLU A 36 5.10 3.26 2.20
N LEU A 37 4.26 2.47 2.86
CA LEU A 37 4.23 1.01 2.77
C LEU A 37 2.90 0.49 2.25
N VAL A 38 2.93 -0.16 1.09
CA VAL A 38 1.82 -0.94 0.55
C VAL A 38 1.98 -2.38 1.04
N LEU A 39 1.06 -2.85 1.89
CA LEU A 39 0.94 -4.27 2.24
C LEU A 39 0.04 -4.94 1.21
N ALA A 40 0.63 -5.56 0.20
CA ALA A 40 -0.05 -6.26 -0.89
C ALA A 40 -0.17 -7.75 -0.57
N VAL A 41 -1.37 -8.18 -0.19
CA VAL A 41 -1.63 -9.50 0.38
C VAL A 41 -2.46 -10.36 -0.56
N ASP A 42 -1.90 -11.50 -0.97
CA ASP A 42 -2.57 -12.46 -1.84
C ASP A 42 -3.80 -13.05 -1.15
N VAL A 43 -4.91 -13.14 -1.87
CA VAL A 43 -6.11 -13.86 -1.46
C VAL A 43 -6.62 -14.82 -2.55
N SER A 44 -5.71 -15.25 -3.42
CA SER A 44 -6.02 -16.14 -4.51
C SER A 44 -6.54 -17.50 -4.04
N LEU A 45 -7.32 -18.15 -4.90
CA LEU A 45 -8.07 -19.37 -4.58
C LEU A 45 -7.19 -20.56 -4.17
N SER A 46 -5.87 -20.50 -4.38
CA SER A 46 -4.93 -21.51 -3.88
C SER A 46 -4.89 -21.56 -2.35
N MET A 47 -5.17 -20.43 -1.68
CA MET A 47 -5.24 -20.35 -0.22
C MET A 47 -6.62 -20.71 0.31
N SER A 48 -6.65 -21.52 1.37
CA SER A 48 -7.87 -21.87 2.07
C SER A 48 -8.37 -20.72 2.96
N PRO A 49 -9.67 -20.70 3.34
CA PRO A 49 -10.20 -19.70 4.29
C PRO A 49 -9.43 -19.62 5.62
N ALA A 50 -8.95 -20.75 6.13
CA ALA A 50 -8.18 -20.80 7.38
C ALA A 50 -6.81 -20.13 7.22
N GLU A 51 -6.17 -20.30 6.07
CA GLU A 51 -4.87 -19.70 5.75
C GLU A 51 -4.98 -18.18 5.58
N LEU A 52 -6.02 -17.74 4.86
CA LEU A 52 -6.39 -16.32 4.76
C LEU A 52 -6.58 -15.69 6.14
N GLU A 53 -7.27 -16.38 7.05
CA GLU A 53 -7.48 -15.90 8.42
C GLU A 53 -6.17 -15.85 9.23
N ILE A 54 -5.32 -16.88 9.14
CA ILE A 54 -4.00 -16.88 9.78
C ILE A 54 -3.16 -15.70 9.30
N GLN A 55 -3.13 -15.49 7.98
CA GLN A 55 -2.38 -14.40 7.36
C GLN A 55 -2.89 -13.03 7.84
N ARG A 56 -4.20 -12.80 7.79
CA ARG A 56 -4.86 -11.57 8.28
C ARG A 56 -4.51 -11.29 9.74
N ARG A 57 -4.64 -12.30 10.61
CA ARG A 57 -4.31 -12.17 12.04
C ARG A 57 -2.83 -11.91 12.27
N GLY A 58 -1.94 -12.53 11.50
CA GLY A 58 -0.50 -12.30 11.61
C GLY A 58 -0.12 -10.86 11.25
N TYR A 59 -0.67 -10.29 10.17
CA TYR A 59 -0.47 -8.87 9.86
C TYR A 59 -0.98 -7.95 10.98
N ALA A 60 -2.18 -8.23 11.51
CA ALA A 60 -2.75 -7.44 12.60
C ALA A 60 -1.89 -7.48 13.87
N ALA A 61 -1.39 -8.66 14.24
CA ALA A 61 -0.50 -8.84 15.37
C ALA A 61 0.84 -8.12 15.15
N ALA A 62 1.40 -8.18 13.95
CA ALA A 62 2.68 -7.54 13.63
C ALA A 62 2.61 -6.01 13.67
N LEU A 63 1.53 -5.41 13.15
CA LEU A 63 1.33 -3.96 13.18
C LEU A 63 1.21 -3.41 14.61
N THR A 64 0.78 -4.24 15.56
CA THR A 64 0.61 -3.87 16.98
C THR A 64 1.72 -4.43 17.87
N ASP A 65 2.77 -5.03 17.32
CA ASP A 65 3.91 -5.53 18.06
C ASP A 65 4.78 -4.38 18.59
N ASP A 66 5.25 -4.49 19.83
CA ASP A 66 6.05 -3.43 20.48
C ASP A 66 7.36 -3.14 19.73
N ASN A 67 7.99 -4.14 19.10
CA ASN A 67 9.23 -3.93 18.35
C ASN A 67 8.97 -3.18 17.04
N VAL A 68 7.84 -3.45 16.38
CA VAL A 68 7.44 -2.71 15.17
C VAL A 68 7.10 -1.27 15.52
N LEU A 69 6.28 -1.06 16.56
CA LEU A 69 5.95 0.29 17.02
C LEU A 69 7.19 1.07 17.48
N LYS A 70 8.14 0.40 18.15
CA LYS A 70 9.43 0.98 18.51
C LYS A 70 10.23 1.35 17.27
N ALA A 71 10.31 0.48 16.26
CA ALA A 71 11.01 0.77 15.02
C ALA A 71 10.41 1.98 14.27
N ILE A 72 9.08 2.14 14.30
CA ILE A 72 8.40 3.33 13.77
C ILE A 72 8.81 4.58 14.56
N ALA A 73 8.76 4.52 15.90
CA ALA A 73 9.08 5.64 16.76
C ALA A 73 10.55 6.07 16.71
N ASP A 74 11.46 5.13 16.43
CA ASP A 74 12.90 5.38 16.26
C ASP A 74 13.23 6.00 14.88
N GLY A 75 12.24 6.11 13.97
CA GLY A 75 12.36 6.79 12.68
C GLY A 75 12.57 8.31 12.80
N VAL A 76 12.95 8.97 11.70
CA VAL A 76 13.23 10.42 11.67
C VAL A 76 11.95 11.24 11.88
N HIS A 77 10.85 10.80 11.27
CA HIS A 77 9.53 11.39 11.42
C HIS A 77 8.70 10.73 12.53
N GLY A 78 9.14 9.56 13.02
CA GLY A 78 8.47 8.80 14.07
C GLY A 78 7.12 8.23 13.61
N LYS A 79 6.94 8.08 12.30
CA LYS A 79 5.67 7.67 11.69
C LYS A 79 5.85 7.08 10.30
N ILE A 80 4.94 6.19 9.93
CA ILE A 80 4.84 5.62 8.58
C ILE A 80 3.44 5.82 8.01
N ALA A 81 3.29 5.78 6.70
CA ALA A 81 2.00 5.63 6.04
C ALA A 81 1.84 4.19 5.56
N VAL A 82 0.70 3.58 5.86
CA VAL A 82 0.39 2.20 5.44
C VAL A 82 -0.93 2.17 4.67
N THR A 83 -0.97 1.39 3.59
CA THR A 83 -2.20 0.94 2.95
C THR A 83 -2.21 -0.58 2.91
N TYR A 84 -3.37 -1.18 3.16
CA TYR A 84 -3.54 -2.63 3.11
C TYR A 84 -4.40 -3.00 1.91
N VAL A 85 -3.84 -3.80 1.01
CA VAL A 85 -4.45 -4.21 -0.25
C VAL A 85 -4.54 -5.73 -0.30
N GLU A 86 -5.72 -6.26 -0.53
CA GLU A 86 -5.86 -7.66 -0.95
C GLU A 86 -5.84 -7.74 -2.47
N TRP A 87 -5.21 -8.78 -3.02
CA TRP A 87 -5.12 -8.97 -4.47
C TRP A 87 -5.24 -10.44 -4.87
N ALA A 88 -5.64 -10.69 -6.12
CA ALA A 88 -5.65 -12.01 -6.74
C ALA A 88 -5.39 -11.88 -8.25
N GLY A 89 -6.36 -12.15 -9.12
CA GLY A 89 -6.24 -11.92 -10.56
C GLY A 89 -6.13 -10.44 -10.97
N THR A 90 -5.87 -10.18 -12.24
CA THR A 90 -5.60 -8.82 -12.80
C THR A 90 -6.75 -7.81 -12.66
N ARG A 91 -7.94 -8.25 -12.24
CA ARG A 91 -9.13 -7.41 -12.04
C ARG A 91 -9.65 -7.46 -10.60
N TRP A 92 -8.86 -8.01 -9.70
CA TRP A 92 -9.22 -8.21 -8.31
C TRP A 92 -8.13 -7.63 -7.42
N GLN A 93 -8.31 -6.37 -7.06
CA GLN A 93 -7.48 -5.60 -6.15
C GLN A 93 -8.46 -4.82 -5.26
N ARG A 94 -8.29 -4.91 -3.94
CA ARG A 94 -9.17 -4.26 -2.98
C ARG A 94 -8.35 -3.59 -1.90
N VAL A 95 -8.45 -2.27 -1.84
CA VAL A 95 -7.96 -1.50 -0.70
C VAL A 95 -8.89 -1.79 0.49
N VAL A 96 -8.39 -2.53 1.48
CA VAL A 96 -9.13 -2.82 2.73
C VAL A 96 -8.92 -1.70 3.72
N VAL A 97 -7.69 -1.17 3.79
CA VAL A 97 -7.35 -0.01 4.60
C VAL A 97 -6.73 1.03 3.67
N PRO A 98 -7.36 2.21 3.48
CA PRO A 98 -6.77 3.30 2.71
C PRO A 98 -5.52 3.83 3.43
N TRP A 99 -4.69 4.61 2.72
CA TRP A 99 -3.50 5.22 3.28
C TRP A 99 -3.77 5.88 4.64
N THR A 100 -3.12 5.35 5.66
CA THR A 100 -3.31 5.75 7.05
C THR A 100 -1.95 5.85 7.73
N ALA A 101 -1.71 6.97 8.42
CA ALA A 101 -0.49 7.14 9.20
C ALA A 101 -0.52 6.29 10.48
N ILE A 102 0.62 5.70 10.83
CA ILE A 102 0.89 5.05 12.11
C ILE A 102 2.03 5.80 12.79
N ALA A 103 1.74 6.49 13.90
CA ALA A 103 2.75 7.09 14.76
C ALA A 103 2.79 6.44 16.16
N ASN A 104 1.73 5.71 16.53
CA ASN A 104 1.60 5.08 17.84
C ASN A 104 0.67 3.86 17.80
N ARG A 105 0.54 3.19 18.94
CA ARG A 105 -0.30 2.00 19.11
C ARG A 105 -1.77 2.22 18.74
N ALA A 106 -2.35 3.36 19.11
CA ALA A 106 -3.76 3.64 18.82
C ALA A 106 -4.00 3.79 17.31
N ASP A 107 -3.04 4.32 16.55
CA ASP A 107 -3.11 4.36 15.09
C ASP A 107 -3.08 2.95 14.49
N ALA A 108 -2.15 2.11 14.95
CA ALA A 108 -2.07 0.72 14.51
C ALA A 108 -3.34 -0.06 14.82
N GLU A 109 -3.92 0.11 16.02
CA GLU A 109 -5.17 -0.53 16.42
C GLU A 109 -6.37 -0.09 15.54
N ARG A 110 -6.41 1.17 15.09
CA ARG A 110 -7.42 1.64 14.13
C ARG A 110 -7.31 0.94 12.78
N ILE A 111 -6.09 0.72 12.28
CA ILE A 111 -5.84 -0.04 11.05
C ILE A 111 -6.27 -1.50 11.23
N VAL A 112 -5.91 -2.12 12.34
CA VAL A 112 -6.31 -3.50 12.66
C VAL A 112 -7.83 -3.63 12.74
N ALA A 113 -8.52 -2.68 13.35
CA ALA A 113 -9.98 -2.67 13.41
C ALA A 113 -10.60 -2.61 12.00
N GLN A 114 -10.04 -1.82 11.09
CA GLN A 114 -10.49 -1.77 9.69
C GLN A 114 -10.21 -3.08 8.94
N MET A 115 -9.02 -3.66 9.11
CA MET A 115 -8.66 -4.96 8.54
C MET A 115 -9.61 -6.07 8.96
N ASN A 116 -10.06 -6.05 10.23
CA ASN A 116 -10.91 -7.08 10.82
C ASN A 116 -12.41 -6.80 10.67
N ALA A 117 -12.79 -5.66 10.06
CA ALA A 117 -14.19 -5.30 9.88
C ALA A 117 -14.94 -6.26 8.93
N ARG A 118 -14.21 -7.00 8.10
CA ARG A 118 -14.74 -8.01 7.18
C ARG A 118 -13.77 -9.21 7.11
N PRO A 119 -14.28 -10.43 6.92
CA PRO A 119 -13.41 -11.57 6.64
C PRO A 119 -12.65 -11.35 5.32
N PRO A 120 -11.46 -11.96 5.18
CA PRO A 120 -10.76 -12.00 3.89
C PRO A 120 -11.67 -12.59 2.81
N ASP A 121 -11.58 -12.03 1.61
CA ASP A 121 -12.27 -12.57 0.45
C ASP A 121 -11.41 -13.65 -0.22
N SER A 122 -11.91 -14.29 -1.26
CA SER A 122 -11.10 -15.15 -2.11
C SER A 122 -11.48 -14.98 -3.57
N ALA A 123 -10.46 -14.94 -4.43
CA ALA A 123 -10.66 -14.74 -5.86
C ALA A 123 -9.76 -15.64 -6.71
N ARG A 124 -10.14 -15.87 -7.96
CA ARG A 124 -9.37 -16.73 -8.87
C ARG A 124 -8.13 -16.01 -9.41
N ARG A 125 -7.12 -16.82 -9.74
CA ARG A 125 -5.84 -16.42 -10.36
C ARG A 125 -4.93 -15.65 -9.41
N THR A 126 -3.65 -15.61 -9.78
CA THR A 126 -2.57 -14.99 -9.02
C THR A 126 -1.82 -14.08 -9.98
N SER A 127 -2.05 -12.77 -9.86
CA SER A 127 -1.47 -11.74 -10.72
C SER A 127 -0.61 -10.80 -9.89
N ILE A 128 0.59 -11.25 -9.55
CA ILE A 128 1.61 -10.43 -8.87
C ILE A 128 1.91 -9.18 -9.70
N SER A 129 2.01 -9.29 -11.03
CA SER A 129 2.22 -8.12 -11.90
C SER A 129 1.10 -7.08 -11.73
N GLY A 130 -0.15 -7.54 -11.63
CA GLY A 130 -1.30 -6.66 -11.38
C GLY A 130 -1.26 -6.02 -10.00
N ALA A 131 -0.83 -6.76 -8.97
CA ALA A 131 -0.64 -6.23 -7.62
C ALA A 131 0.48 -5.18 -7.57
N LEU A 132 1.59 -5.39 -8.28
CA LEU A 132 2.68 -4.44 -8.38
C LEU A 132 2.27 -3.15 -9.09
N ALA A 133 1.60 -3.25 -10.24
CA ALA A 133 1.10 -2.09 -10.98
C ALA A 133 0.08 -1.29 -10.16
N PHE A 134 -0.90 -1.98 -9.57
CA PHE A 134 -1.89 -1.33 -8.70
C PHE A 134 -1.23 -0.69 -7.48
N GLY A 135 -0.30 -1.39 -6.83
CA GLY A 135 0.46 -0.88 -5.69
C GLY A 135 1.30 0.35 -6.04
N SER A 136 1.90 0.40 -7.24
CA SER A 136 2.64 1.59 -7.68
C SER A 136 1.73 2.80 -7.91
N ASP A 137 0.54 2.58 -8.46
CA ASP A 137 -0.42 3.66 -8.72
C ASP A 137 -0.93 4.29 -7.41
N LEU A 138 -1.05 3.51 -6.34
CA LEU A 138 -1.51 4.02 -5.03
C LEU A 138 -0.62 5.11 -4.43
N PHE A 139 0.67 5.16 -4.77
CA PHE A 139 1.56 6.22 -4.27
C PHE A 139 1.19 7.60 -4.82
N ALA A 140 0.55 7.68 -6.00
CA ALA A 140 0.09 8.95 -6.55
C ALA A 140 -1.06 9.57 -5.73
N GLU A 141 -1.75 8.75 -4.92
CA GLU A 141 -2.95 9.13 -4.16
C GLU A 141 -2.72 9.16 -2.64
N SER A 142 -1.49 8.91 -2.15
CA SER A 142 -1.25 8.68 -0.71
C SER A 142 -1.50 9.90 0.16
N GLY A 143 -1.24 11.10 -0.34
CA GLY A 143 -1.23 12.32 0.47
C GLY A 143 -0.03 12.41 1.44
N PHE A 144 0.88 11.44 1.38
CA PHE A 144 2.10 11.37 2.18
C PHE A 144 3.34 11.53 1.31
N GLN A 145 4.48 11.83 1.93
CA GLN A 145 5.78 11.82 1.29
C GLN A 145 6.76 11.01 2.14
N GLY A 146 6.99 9.77 1.73
CA GLY A 146 7.92 8.86 2.39
C GLY A 146 9.37 9.10 1.99
N THR A 147 10.30 8.92 2.92
CA THR A 147 11.72 8.80 2.56
C THR A 147 12.00 7.51 1.78
N LYS A 148 11.18 6.48 2.00
CA LYS A 148 11.13 5.22 1.25
C LYS A 148 9.70 4.94 0.79
N ARG A 149 9.58 4.38 -0.41
CA ARG A 149 8.32 3.83 -0.95
C ARG A 149 8.51 2.33 -1.16
N VAL A 150 7.65 1.54 -0.52
CA VAL A 150 7.79 0.09 -0.48
C VAL A 150 6.47 -0.59 -0.84
N ILE A 151 6.54 -1.57 -1.74
CA ILE A 151 5.48 -2.57 -1.92
C ILE A 151 5.96 -3.87 -1.30
N ASP A 152 5.26 -4.32 -0.26
CA ASP A 152 5.48 -5.60 0.39
C ASP A 152 4.47 -6.62 -0.13
N VAL A 153 4.93 -7.55 -0.97
CA VAL A 153 4.08 -8.56 -1.61
C VAL A 153 4.20 -9.89 -0.88
N SER A 154 3.08 -10.40 -0.35
CA SER A 154 2.96 -11.79 0.11
C SER A 154 2.11 -12.62 -0.86
N GLY A 155 2.44 -13.90 -1.03
CA GLY A 155 1.68 -14.82 -1.89
C GLY A 155 2.20 -16.25 -1.86
N ASP A 156 1.35 -17.20 -2.24
CA ASP A 156 1.62 -18.65 -2.17
C ASP A 156 1.98 -19.29 -3.52
N GLY A 157 2.01 -18.51 -4.59
CA GLY A 157 2.27 -19.01 -5.94
C GLY A 157 2.86 -17.99 -6.90
N PRO A 158 3.30 -18.45 -8.09
CA PRO A 158 3.86 -17.59 -9.12
C PRO A 158 2.78 -16.80 -9.85
N ASN A 159 3.22 -15.78 -10.58
CA ASN A 159 2.37 -15.01 -11.47
C ASN A 159 1.81 -15.91 -12.58
N ASN A 160 0.49 -16.13 -12.60
CA ASN A 160 -0.20 -17.00 -13.56
C ASN A 160 -1.23 -16.25 -14.42
N GLN A 161 -1.33 -14.93 -14.25
CA GLN A 161 -2.17 -14.04 -15.04
C GLN A 161 -1.55 -12.64 -15.08
N GLY A 162 -1.72 -11.93 -16.19
CA GLY A 162 -1.23 -10.56 -16.36
C GLY A 162 0.05 -10.50 -17.20
N ALA A 163 0.74 -9.37 -17.10
CA ALA A 163 2.03 -9.17 -17.76
C ALA A 163 3.12 -10.06 -17.11
N PRO A 164 4.26 -10.27 -17.79
CA PRO A 164 5.44 -10.85 -17.16
C PRO A 164 5.84 -10.04 -15.92
N VAL A 165 6.00 -10.71 -14.77
CA VAL A 165 6.20 -10.04 -13.48
C VAL A 165 7.52 -9.27 -13.42
N ASP A 166 8.55 -9.76 -14.10
CA ASP A 166 9.89 -9.18 -14.16
C ASP A 166 9.89 -7.84 -14.88
N ILE A 167 9.15 -7.73 -15.99
CA ILE A 167 8.95 -6.47 -16.72
C ILE A 167 8.24 -5.45 -15.82
N THR A 168 7.15 -5.85 -15.17
CA THR A 168 6.40 -4.95 -14.27
C THR A 168 7.22 -4.57 -13.04
N ARG A 169 7.98 -5.51 -12.45
CA ARG A 169 8.93 -5.22 -11.37
C ARG A 169 9.91 -4.13 -11.80
N ASP A 170 10.53 -4.27 -12.97
CA ASP A 170 11.52 -3.30 -13.45
C ASP A 170 10.90 -1.92 -13.71
N GLU A 171 9.64 -1.87 -14.17
CA GLU A 171 8.86 -0.64 -14.28
C GLU A 171 8.61 0.04 -12.93
N VAL A 172 8.19 -0.72 -11.92
CA VAL A 172 7.94 -0.20 -10.56
C VAL A 172 9.25 0.25 -9.90
N VAL A 173 10.33 -0.52 -10.05
CA VAL A 173 11.65 -0.17 -9.50
C VAL A 173 12.20 1.11 -10.12
N ARG A 174 12.00 1.32 -11.43
CA ARG A 174 12.40 2.59 -12.10
C ARG A 174 11.69 3.81 -11.53
N GLN A 175 10.55 3.64 -10.88
CA GLN A 175 9.86 4.74 -10.19
C GLN A 175 10.48 5.05 -8.83
N GLY A 176 11.51 4.32 -8.37
CA GLY A 176 12.13 4.47 -7.06
C GLY A 176 11.34 3.80 -5.93
N ILE A 177 10.56 2.75 -6.26
CA ILE A 177 9.80 1.94 -5.31
C ILE A 177 10.56 0.63 -5.09
N THR A 178 10.79 0.27 -3.83
CA THR A 178 11.36 -1.03 -3.47
C THR A 178 10.25 -2.07 -3.38
N ILE A 179 10.49 -3.26 -3.92
CA ILE A 179 9.56 -4.39 -3.86
C ILE A 179 10.19 -5.47 -2.99
N ASN A 180 9.54 -5.79 -1.87
CA ASN A 180 9.95 -6.84 -0.95
C ASN A 180 8.97 -8.00 -0.96
N GLY A 181 9.47 -9.19 -0.62
CA GLY A 181 8.74 -10.44 -0.79
C GLY A 181 8.48 -11.21 0.51
N LEU A 182 7.30 -11.79 0.64
CA LEU A 182 6.96 -12.77 1.66
C LEU A 182 6.36 -14.02 0.99
N PRO A 183 7.19 -14.86 0.33
CA PRO A 183 6.70 -16.08 -0.30
C PRO A 183 6.20 -17.08 0.76
N LEU A 184 4.96 -17.54 0.59
CA LEU A 184 4.28 -18.46 1.49
C LEU A 184 4.43 -19.87 0.92
N MET A 185 5.48 -20.56 1.36
CA MET A 185 5.85 -21.91 0.96
C MET A 185 5.26 -22.96 1.90
N THR A 186 4.12 -22.63 2.51
CA THR A 186 3.47 -23.44 3.52
C THR A 186 2.76 -24.63 2.87
N ARG A 187 2.67 -25.73 3.61
CA ARG A 187 1.92 -26.92 3.21
C ARG A 187 0.67 -27.00 4.07
N GLY A 188 -0.51 -26.74 3.50
CA GLY A 188 -1.71 -26.70 4.34
C GLY A 188 -3.04 -26.48 3.63
N GLY A 189 -3.06 -25.86 2.46
CA GLY A 189 -4.29 -25.50 1.73
C GLY A 189 -5.06 -26.68 1.16
N TYR A 190 -5.48 -26.61 -0.11
CA TYR A 190 -6.22 -27.69 -0.77
C TYR A 190 -5.35 -28.95 -1.05
N GLY A 191 -4.81 -29.57 0.00
CA GLY A 191 -4.08 -30.84 -0.03
C GLY A 191 -2.70 -30.78 -0.69
N GLY A 192 -2.04 -29.62 -0.69
CA GLY A 192 -0.76 -29.40 -1.37
C GLY A 192 -0.85 -29.35 -2.90
N ALA A 193 -2.06 -29.34 -3.47
CA ALA A 193 -2.28 -29.31 -4.93
C ALA A 193 -1.71 -28.05 -5.60
N PHE A 194 -1.47 -27.01 -4.83
CA PHE A 194 -0.92 -25.73 -5.29
C PHE A 194 0.48 -25.45 -4.74
N ASP A 195 1.12 -26.40 -4.04
CA ASP A 195 2.46 -26.21 -3.49
C ASP A 195 3.47 -25.95 -4.60
N VAL A 196 4.21 -24.85 -4.50
CA VAL A 196 5.24 -24.48 -5.47
C VAL A 196 6.62 -24.65 -4.85
N ALA A 197 7.36 -25.64 -5.36
CA ALA A 197 8.75 -25.85 -4.96
C ALA A 197 9.63 -24.67 -5.39
N ASN A 198 10.49 -24.21 -4.49
CA ASN A 198 11.42 -23.10 -4.71
C ASN A 198 10.74 -21.75 -5.08
N LEU A 199 9.56 -21.47 -4.52
CA LEU A 199 8.88 -20.18 -4.71
C LEU A 199 9.76 -19.00 -4.24
N ASP A 200 10.57 -19.20 -3.22
CA ASP A 200 11.60 -18.25 -2.77
C ASP A 200 12.57 -17.84 -3.89
N ARG A 201 13.02 -18.79 -4.72
CA ARG A 201 13.88 -18.49 -5.90
C ARG A 201 13.12 -17.69 -6.96
N TYR A 202 11.86 -18.03 -7.19
CA TYR A 202 11.03 -17.23 -8.10
C TYR A 202 10.84 -15.80 -7.57
N TYR A 203 10.63 -15.64 -6.26
CA TYR A 203 10.54 -14.31 -5.65
C TYR A 203 11.86 -13.54 -5.76
N SER A 204 13.00 -14.19 -5.52
CA SER A 204 14.32 -13.54 -5.63
C SER A 204 14.65 -13.11 -7.06
N ASP A 205 14.33 -13.96 -8.04
CA ASP A 205 14.78 -13.77 -9.42
C ASP A 205 13.81 -12.90 -10.24
N CYS A 206 12.51 -12.96 -9.91
CA CYS A 206 11.45 -12.37 -10.74
C CYS A 206 10.61 -11.29 -10.04
N VAL A 207 10.43 -11.36 -8.71
CA VAL A 207 9.43 -10.51 -8.02
C VAL A 207 10.06 -9.32 -7.29
N ILE A 208 11.04 -9.57 -6.41
CA ILE A 208 11.63 -8.50 -5.61
C ILE A 208 12.59 -7.65 -6.43
N GLY A 209 12.76 -6.37 -6.06
CA GLY A 209 13.64 -5.46 -6.76
C GLY A 209 13.72 -4.08 -6.13
N GLY A 210 14.71 -3.29 -6.53
CA GLY A 210 14.98 -1.96 -5.96
C GLY A 210 16.03 -1.97 -4.87
N ALA A 211 16.35 -0.78 -4.37
CA ALA A 211 17.43 -0.61 -3.40
C ALA A 211 17.10 -1.29 -2.08
N GLY A 212 17.99 -2.17 -1.62
CA GLY A 212 17.84 -2.91 -0.36
C GLY A 212 16.72 -3.94 -0.38
N ALA A 213 16.25 -4.37 -1.55
CA ALA A 213 15.17 -5.34 -1.67
C ALA A 213 15.53 -6.68 -1.02
N PHE A 214 14.57 -7.29 -0.32
CA PHE A 214 14.74 -8.56 0.36
C PHE A 214 13.45 -9.38 0.36
N MET A 215 13.57 -10.65 0.72
CA MET A 215 12.42 -11.51 0.99
C MET A 215 12.62 -12.35 2.25
N ILE A 216 11.53 -12.71 2.90
CA ILE A 216 11.51 -13.65 4.04
C ILE A 216 10.55 -14.79 3.68
N PRO A 217 11.05 -16.00 3.39
CA PRO A 217 10.19 -17.13 3.09
C PRO A 217 9.52 -17.66 4.35
N VAL A 218 8.26 -18.06 4.23
CA VAL A 218 7.49 -18.72 5.28
C VAL A 218 7.25 -20.16 4.85
N ASN A 219 7.91 -21.11 5.52
CA ASN A 219 7.80 -22.53 5.15
C ASN A 219 6.69 -23.26 5.93
N ASP A 220 6.25 -22.66 7.03
CA ASP A 220 5.17 -23.18 7.86
C ASP A 220 4.36 -22.04 8.48
N TRP A 221 3.04 -22.20 8.60
CA TRP A 221 2.16 -21.18 9.16
C TRP A 221 2.50 -20.78 10.60
N THR A 222 3.14 -21.66 11.37
CA THR A 222 3.66 -21.34 12.71
C THR A 222 4.78 -20.30 12.69
N GLN A 223 5.50 -20.17 11.57
CA GLN A 223 6.56 -19.17 11.38
C GLN A 223 5.99 -17.81 10.95
N PHE A 224 4.78 -17.78 10.41
CA PHE A 224 4.21 -16.59 9.79
C PHE A 224 4.23 -15.36 10.72
N PRO A 225 3.80 -15.43 12.00
CA PRO A 225 3.78 -14.27 12.88
C PRO A 225 5.17 -13.65 13.11
N GLU A 226 6.20 -14.48 13.30
CA GLU A 226 7.56 -14.00 13.48
C GLU A 226 8.13 -13.43 12.17
N ALA A 227 7.88 -14.10 11.05
CA ALA A 227 8.33 -13.69 9.73
C ALA A 227 7.81 -12.29 9.37
N ILE A 228 6.50 -12.04 9.57
CA ILE A 228 5.93 -10.73 9.24
C ILE A 228 6.45 -9.63 10.19
N ARG A 229 6.63 -9.93 11.48
CA ARG A 229 7.22 -8.97 12.42
C ARG A 229 8.64 -8.59 12.02
N ARG A 230 9.48 -9.60 11.75
CA ARG A 230 10.86 -9.39 11.31
C ARG A 230 10.89 -8.60 10.00
N LYS A 231 9.98 -8.91 9.08
CA LYS A 231 9.83 -8.20 7.82
C LYS A 231 9.54 -6.72 8.05
N LEU A 232 8.48 -6.39 8.79
CA LEU A 232 8.14 -5.00 9.11
C LEU A 232 9.31 -4.27 9.78
N VAL A 233 9.99 -4.88 10.76
CA VAL A 233 11.17 -4.26 11.38
C VAL A 233 12.27 -3.96 10.36
N LEU A 234 12.52 -4.86 9.39
CA LEU A 234 13.51 -4.62 8.33
C LEU A 234 13.06 -3.55 7.32
N GLU A 235 11.76 -3.48 7.00
CA GLU A 235 11.21 -2.41 6.14
C GLU A 235 11.45 -1.03 6.75
N LEU A 236 11.24 -0.95 8.06
CA LEU A 236 11.40 0.26 8.86
C LEU A 236 12.88 0.56 9.13
N ALA A 237 13.74 -0.45 9.11
CA ALA A 237 15.16 -0.29 9.34
C ALA A 237 15.87 0.42 8.18
N GLY A 238 16.62 1.46 8.51
CA GLY A 238 17.73 1.99 7.72
C GLY A 238 17.57 3.43 7.22
N PRO A 239 18.70 4.09 6.93
CA PRO A 239 19.75 4.41 7.88
C PRO A 239 19.35 5.62 8.74
N ALA A 240 19.51 5.51 10.05
CA ALA A 240 19.86 6.67 10.85
C ALA A 240 21.28 7.09 10.43
N SER A 241 21.41 7.92 9.41
CA SER A 241 22.68 8.56 9.08
C SER A 241 22.46 10.07 9.02
N ARG A 242 22.42 10.66 10.22
CA ARG A 242 23.16 11.91 10.43
C ARG A 242 24.62 11.53 10.65
N GLN A 243 25.46 11.84 9.68
CA GLN A 243 26.77 12.46 9.90
C GLN A 243 26.95 13.51 8.82
#